data_AF-A0A0P4V0F9-F1
#
_entry.id   AF-A0A0P4V0F9-F1
#
_cell.length_a   1.000
_cell.length_b   1.000
_cell.length_c   1.000
_cell.angle_alpha   90.00
_cell.angle_beta   90.00
_cell.angle_gamma   90.00
#
_symmetry.space_group_name_H-M   'P 1'
#
loop_
_entity.id
_entity.type
_entity.pdbx_description
1 polymer ?
#
loop_
_entity_poly.entity_id
_entity_poly.type
_entity_poly.pdbx_seq_one_letter_code
_entity_poly.pdbx_strand_id
1 'polypeptide(L)'
;MRTTEVRRDRRFGAELFCSTLVLVLAMSSANAEPKLTGSPQTLTISGTNCVFNPLGCTPIIRHVLLQTNEPISALQVIPSDLNRADGATVVPASSIQAKLPTPSIRPDQPLSFPIAFDLQNVTSGEFTGELLAVHSTGEFRIPLIVRIKAFWLLPFIVLFGGVILGFGISRYRAEGIPRDEVVVQVGRLRNQMRADSEVAQSFQVKINAHLVDIETALEAKRWDTAQQSTALAQAVWDKWRKNREDWLIQLRYLAQLDERCKAEDPSGQLPYVQAVHHRIDGTIRTAVNQEDSQQLHEIVICIQRELGRYLAARNQLDEFNQQMSQLANDQPWKRKAKQLQAKLDRLSPQDNESLKAWQDELDGAIAELNQAIFAEAADTMVLPELTATRGSTKFSAAFLEPVPMIGASSDITQTARRRLGGFKLLSYVVATLLLAGLGFRELYSNNATFGSNGVTDYFSLLAWGFGAEVTRESVTQVIRESRLPGLNFGGQSK
;
A
#
# COMPACT_ATOMS: atom_id res chain seq x y z
N MET A 1 49.24 -59.27 1.73
CA MET A 1 49.72 -60.47 2.46
C MET A 1 48.66 -61.56 2.29
N ARG A 2 48.93 -62.62 1.48
CA ARG A 2 48.01 -63.71 1.06
C ARG A 2 46.71 -63.26 0.33
N THR A 3 46.43 -63.57 -0.95
CA THR A 3 46.15 -64.86 -1.64
C THR A 3 44.89 -65.57 -1.10
N THR A 4 43.93 -66.08 -1.89
CA THR A 4 43.80 -66.46 -3.33
C THR A 4 42.46 -65.91 -3.94
N GLU A 5 42.10 -65.94 -5.24
CA GLU A 5 42.06 -67.03 -6.25
C GLU A 5 41.20 -68.25 -5.78
N VAL A 6 40.51 -69.09 -6.59
CA VAL A 6 40.39 -69.36 -8.05
C VAL A 6 39.03 -70.11 -8.28
N ARG A 7 38.32 -70.28 -9.43
CA ARG A 7 38.44 -69.96 -10.88
C ARG A 7 37.01 -69.93 -11.53
N ARG A 8 36.93 -69.66 -12.85
CA ARG A 8 35.78 -69.65 -13.80
C ARG A 8 35.80 -70.87 -14.76
N ASP A 9 34.63 -71.39 -15.19
CA ASP A 9 34.23 -71.79 -16.58
C ASP A 9 33.18 -72.96 -16.61
N ARG A 10 32.63 -73.43 -17.75
CA ARG A 10 31.69 -72.81 -18.74
C ARG A 10 31.23 -73.87 -19.77
N ARG A 11 29.95 -73.83 -20.19
CA ARG A 11 29.32 -74.49 -21.39
C ARG A 11 29.23 -76.03 -21.47
N PHE A 12 28.01 -76.51 -21.72
CA PHE A 12 27.47 -77.35 -22.83
C PHE A 12 25.92 -77.39 -22.56
N GLY A 13 24.95 -77.51 -23.48
CA GLY A 13 24.90 -77.91 -24.89
C GLY A 13 24.60 -79.42 -25.00
N ALA A 14 23.59 -79.95 -25.70
CA ALA A 14 22.34 -79.46 -26.31
C ALA A 14 21.50 -80.73 -26.71
N GLU A 15 20.28 -80.60 -27.26
CA GLU A 15 19.56 -81.66 -28.02
C GLU A 15 19.10 -82.94 -27.25
N LEU A 16 18.15 -83.79 -27.70
CA LEU A 16 16.88 -83.65 -28.47
C LEU A 16 15.99 -84.91 -28.25
N PHE A 17 14.64 -84.81 -28.33
CA PHE A 17 13.64 -85.91 -28.49
C PHE A 17 13.64 -87.07 -27.43
N CYS A 18 12.58 -87.86 -27.18
CA CYS A 18 11.50 -88.38 -28.04
C CYS A 18 10.25 -88.87 -27.20
N SER A 19 9.17 -89.23 -27.90
CA SER A 19 8.05 -90.18 -27.62
C SER A 19 8.04 -91.01 -26.31
N THR A 20 6.91 -91.39 -25.68
CA THR A 20 5.48 -91.54 -26.09
C THR A 20 4.58 -91.75 -24.84
N LEU A 21 3.22 -91.80 -24.97
CA LEU A 21 2.36 -92.98 -24.61
C LEU A 21 0.89 -92.65 -24.19
N VAL A 22 -0.08 -93.10 -25.01
CA VAL A 22 -1.45 -93.64 -24.73
C VAL A 22 -2.38 -92.98 -23.68
N LEU A 23 -3.36 -92.24 -24.21
CA LEU A 23 -4.82 -92.47 -24.09
C LEU A 23 -5.44 -93.00 -22.76
N VAL A 24 -6.21 -92.15 -22.06
CA VAL A 24 -7.43 -92.56 -21.32
C VAL A 24 -8.57 -91.62 -21.66
N LEU A 25 -9.48 -92.06 -22.54
CA LEU A 25 -10.72 -91.34 -22.87
C LEU A 25 -11.82 -91.65 -21.85
N ALA A 26 -11.71 -91.07 -20.66
CA ALA A 26 -12.86 -90.97 -19.76
C ALA A 26 -13.84 -89.93 -20.35
N MET A 27 -14.89 -90.39 -21.02
CA MET A 27 -16.01 -89.54 -21.42
C MET A 27 -16.83 -89.13 -20.19
N SER A 28 -16.30 -88.17 -19.43
CA SER A 28 -17.09 -87.38 -18.51
C SER A 28 -18.09 -86.56 -19.33
N SER A 29 -19.33 -87.04 -19.43
CA SER A 29 -20.48 -86.23 -19.83
C SER A 29 -20.75 -85.22 -18.73
N ALA A 30 -19.89 -84.19 -18.64
CA ALA A 30 -20.17 -83.01 -17.85
C ALA A 30 -21.46 -82.41 -18.41
N ASN A 31 -22.50 -82.34 -17.57
CA ASN A 31 -23.60 -81.43 -17.83
C ASN A 31 -22.97 -80.03 -17.87
N ALA A 32 -22.88 -79.45 -19.06
CA ALA A 32 -22.43 -78.07 -19.18
C ALA A 32 -23.49 -77.21 -18.51
N GLU A 33 -23.12 -76.51 -17.44
CA GLU A 33 -23.98 -75.44 -16.94
C GLU A 33 -24.03 -74.35 -18.02
N PRO A 34 -25.22 -73.82 -18.38
CA PRO A 34 -25.37 -72.87 -19.47
C PRO A 34 -24.55 -71.61 -19.18
N LYS A 35 -23.46 -71.45 -19.93
CA LYS A 35 -22.40 -70.49 -19.66
C LYS A 35 -22.76 -69.13 -20.25
N LEU A 36 -23.73 -68.48 -19.62
CA LEU A 36 -24.07 -67.10 -19.90
C LEU A 36 -22.84 -66.21 -19.63
N THR A 37 -22.44 -65.44 -20.64
CA THR A 37 -21.30 -64.53 -20.59
C THR A 37 -21.73 -63.11 -20.97
N GLY A 38 -21.24 -62.13 -20.20
CA GLY A 38 -21.53 -60.71 -20.41
C GLY A 38 -20.31 -59.95 -20.91
N SER A 39 -20.54 -59.01 -21.82
CA SER A 39 -19.55 -58.01 -22.24
C SER A 39 -20.18 -56.60 -22.20
N PRO A 40 -19.56 -55.63 -21.49
CA PRO A 40 -18.34 -55.76 -20.69
C PRO A 40 -18.54 -56.55 -19.40
N GLN A 41 -17.44 -57.07 -18.82
CA GLN A 41 -17.46 -57.79 -17.53
C GLN A 41 -17.74 -56.87 -16.33
N THR A 42 -17.38 -55.58 -16.43
CA THR A 42 -17.73 -54.55 -15.44
C THR A 42 -18.28 -53.34 -16.20
N LEU A 43 -19.36 -52.75 -15.72
CA LEU A 43 -19.97 -51.58 -16.36
C LEU A 43 -19.62 -50.33 -15.56
N THR A 44 -18.66 -49.54 -16.06
CA THR A 44 -18.25 -48.27 -15.43
C THR A 44 -18.83 -47.07 -16.16
N ILE A 45 -19.46 -46.15 -15.42
CA ILE A 45 -20.15 -44.98 -15.96
C ILE A 45 -19.72 -43.74 -15.19
N SER A 46 -19.43 -42.65 -15.91
CA SER A 46 -19.15 -41.33 -15.32
C SER A 46 -20.22 -40.34 -15.77
N GLY A 47 -20.80 -39.60 -14.83
CA GLY A 47 -21.81 -38.58 -15.07
C GLY A 47 -21.65 -37.34 -14.17
N THR A 48 -22.54 -36.36 -14.37
CA THR A 48 -22.64 -35.15 -13.54
C THR A 48 -24.00 -35.09 -12.88
N ASN A 49 -24.06 -34.66 -11.62
CA ASN A 49 -25.34 -34.32 -10.99
C ASN A 49 -25.96 -33.06 -11.64
N CYS A 50 -27.27 -32.94 -11.52
CA CYS A 50 -28.09 -32.07 -12.36
C CYS A 50 -29.03 -31.15 -11.58
N VAL A 51 -28.85 -31.08 -10.25
CA VAL A 51 -29.69 -30.41 -9.25
C VAL A 51 -30.13 -28.98 -9.64
N PHE A 52 -29.33 -28.27 -10.42
CA PHE A 52 -29.55 -26.85 -10.75
C PHE A 52 -29.86 -26.55 -12.23
N ASN A 53 -29.89 -27.53 -13.13
CA ASN A 53 -30.28 -27.29 -14.54
C ASN A 53 -30.72 -28.58 -15.27
N PRO A 54 -32.03 -28.82 -15.50
CA PRO A 54 -32.50 -30.02 -16.20
C PRO A 54 -32.16 -30.03 -17.71
N LEU A 55 -31.87 -28.88 -18.33
CA LEU A 55 -31.66 -28.77 -19.79
C LEU A 55 -30.37 -29.45 -20.29
N GLY A 56 -29.44 -29.79 -19.40
CA GLY A 56 -28.18 -30.46 -19.74
C GLY A 56 -28.19 -31.99 -19.54
N CYS A 57 -29.32 -32.56 -19.12
CA CYS A 57 -29.32 -33.81 -18.36
C CYS A 57 -29.98 -34.97 -19.11
N THR A 58 -29.38 -35.33 -20.24
CA THR A 58 -29.76 -36.53 -21.01
C THR A 58 -29.40 -37.81 -20.24
N PRO A 59 -30.28 -38.84 -20.21
CA PRO A 59 -29.95 -40.11 -19.58
C PRO A 59 -28.78 -40.78 -20.30
N ILE A 60 -27.82 -41.30 -19.54
CA ILE A 60 -26.63 -41.93 -20.10
C ILE A 60 -27.01 -43.33 -20.59
N ILE A 61 -26.84 -43.63 -21.87
CA ILE A 61 -27.13 -44.96 -22.44
C ILE A 61 -25.84 -45.77 -22.56
N ARG A 62 -25.90 -47.05 -22.19
CA ARG A 62 -24.87 -48.07 -22.43
C ARG A 62 -25.49 -49.33 -23.00
N HIS A 63 -24.78 -50.01 -23.89
CA HIS A 63 -25.18 -51.32 -24.40
C HIS A 63 -24.45 -52.41 -23.63
N VAL A 64 -25.18 -53.45 -23.24
CA VAL A 64 -24.62 -54.70 -22.73
C VAL A 64 -24.87 -55.79 -23.78
N LEU A 65 -23.90 -56.68 -23.93
CA LEU A 65 -23.98 -57.87 -24.77
C LEU A 65 -24.03 -59.12 -23.88
N LEU A 66 -25.02 -59.98 -24.09
CA LEU A 66 -25.10 -61.30 -23.47
C LEU A 66 -24.95 -62.39 -24.55
N GLN A 67 -24.11 -63.39 -24.28
CA GLN A 67 -23.88 -64.56 -25.14
C GLN A 67 -24.03 -65.85 -24.32
N THR A 68 -24.58 -66.89 -24.92
CA THR A 68 -24.79 -68.21 -24.30
C THR A 68 -24.51 -69.32 -25.31
N ASN A 69 -23.96 -70.43 -24.83
CA ASN A 69 -23.79 -71.68 -25.59
C ASN A 69 -25.10 -72.49 -25.71
N GLU A 70 -26.12 -72.16 -24.91
CA GLU A 70 -27.37 -72.92 -24.77
C GLU A 70 -28.62 -72.02 -24.86
N PRO A 71 -29.78 -72.56 -25.30
CA PRO A 71 -30.99 -71.78 -25.50
C PRO A 71 -31.60 -71.33 -24.16
N ILE A 72 -31.50 -70.04 -23.85
CA ILE A 72 -32.02 -69.46 -22.61
C ILE A 72 -33.43 -68.89 -22.83
N SER A 73 -34.33 -69.18 -21.88
CA SER A 73 -35.72 -68.71 -21.88
C SER A 73 -36.06 -67.94 -20.61
N ALA A 74 -37.13 -67.13 -20.68
CA ALA A 74 -37.62 -66.28 -19.59
C ALA A 74 -36.55 -65.36 -18.96
N LEU A 75 -35.64 -64.84 -19.80
CA LEU A 75 -34.59 -63.91 -19.36
C LEU A 75 -35.20 -62.59 -18.86
N GLN A 76 -34.85 -62.23 -17.63
CA GLN A 76 -35.16 -60.95 -17.01
C GLN A 76 -33.87 -60.27 -16.57
N VAL A 77 -33.84 -58.94 -16.64
CA VAL A 77 -32.69 -58.13 -16.21
C VAL A 77 -33.19 -57.13 -15.18
N ILE A 78 -32.73 -57.30 -13.94
CA ILE A 78 -33.17 -56.56 -12.75
C ILE A 78 -31.99 -55.71 -12.26
N PRO A 79 -32.10 -54.37 -12.27
CA PRO A 79 -31.13 -53.50 -11.60
C PRO A 79 -31.31 -53.60 -10.08
N SER A 80 -30.19 -53.65 -9.36
CA SER A 80 -30.17 -53.44 -7.90
C SER A 80 -30.01 -51.95 -7.57
N ASP A 81 -30.36 -51.55 -6.35
CA ASP A 81 -29.95 -50.25 -5.81
C ASP A 81 -28.41 -50.17 -5.73
N LEU A 82 -27.85 -49.01 -6.06
CA LEU A 82 -26.39 -48.79 -6.02
C LEU A 82 -26.04 -48.03 -4.76
N ASN A 83 -25.18 -48.61 -3.93
CA ASN A 83 -24.80 -48.05 -2.64
C ASN A 83 -23.53 -47.21 -2.78
N ARG A 84 -23.52 -46.00 -2.21
CA ARG A 84 -22.29 -45.23 -2.02
C ARG A 84 -21.43 -45.92 -0.95
N ALA A 85 -20.10 -45.83 -1.05
CA ALA A 85 -19.17 -46.53 -0.16
C ALA A 85 -19.27 -46.17 1.34
N ASP A 86 -19.96 -45.08 1.69
CA ASP A 86 -20.24 -44.66 3.07
C ASP A 86 -21.69 -44.97 3.53
N GLY A 87 -22.50 -45.60 2.67
CA GLY A 87 -23.91 -45.93 2.95
C GLY A 87 -24.85 -44.73 3.08
N ALA A 88 -24.37 -43.50 2.91
CA ALA A 88 -25.14 -42.30 3.21
C ALA A 88 -26.19 -41.94 2.14
N THR A 89 -25.99 -42.39 0.90
CA THR A 89 -26.90 -42.15 -0.24
C THR A 89 -26.88 -43.35 -1.19
N VAL A 90 -28.03 -43.62 -1.83
CA VAL A 90 -28.18 -44.68 -2.83
C VAL A 90 -28.65 -44.14 -4.17
N VAL A 91 -28.29 -44.82 -5.27
CA VAL A 91 -28.97 -44.67 -6.56
C VAL A 91 -30.08 -45.72 -6.61
N PRO A 92 -31.37 -45.34 -6.66
CA PRO A 92 -32.44 -46.32 -6.66
C PRO A 92 -32.48 -47.07 -7.99
N ALA A 93 -32.78 -48.37 -7.96
CA ALA A 93 -32.92 -49.25 -9.12
C ALA A 93 -33.88 -48.68 -10.18
N SER A 94 -34.89 -47.91 -9.77
CA SER A 94 -35.86 -47.23 -10.64
C SER A 94 -35.27 -46.16 -11.57
N SER A 95 -34.07 -45.63 -11.28
CA SER A 95 -33.36 -44.71 -12.19
C SER A 95 -32.54 -45.45 -13.27
N ILE A 96 -32.52 -46.78 -13.25
CA ILE A 96 -31.79 -47.65 -14.18
C ILE A 96 -32.82 -48.41 -15.04
N GLN A 97 -32.94 -48.07 -16.32
CA GLN A 97 -33.88 -48.70 -17.25
C GLN A 97 -33.16 -49.64 -18.23
N ALA A 98 -33.17 -50.94 -17.94
CA ALA A 98 -32.78 -51.97 -18.90
C ALA A 98 -33.97 -52.36 -19.80
N LYS A 99 -33.80 -52.33 -21.13
CA LYS A 99 -34.88 -52.66 -22.09
C LYS A 99 -34.47 -53.82 -23.00
N LEU A 100 -34.79 -55.05 -22.55
CA LEU A 100 -34.60 -56.28 -23.31
C LEU A 100 -35.46 -56.28 -24.61
N PRO A 101 -34.89 -56.56 -25.79
CA PRO A 101 -35.67 -56.67 -27.02
C PRO A 101 -36.36 -58.04 -27.18
N THR A 102 -35.84 -59.10 -26.54
CA THR A 102 -36.46 -60.43 -26.48
C THR A 102 -36.24 -61.07 -25.09
N PRO A 103 -37.20 -61.86 -24.58
CA PRO A 103 -37.09 -62.60 -23.31
C PRO A 103 -36.36 -63.96 -23.45
N SER A 104 -35.66 -64.17 -24.56
CA SER A 104 -34.91 -65.40 -24.87
C SER A 104 -33.68 -65.10 -25.72
N ILE A 105 -32.67 -65.96 -25.59
CA ILE A 105 -31.42 -65.92 -26.36
C ILE A 105 -31.21 -67.28 -27.03
N ARG A 106 -30.81 -67.27 -28.30
CA ARG A 106 -30.42 -68.48 -29.05
C ARG A 106 -28.92 -68.78 -28.85
N PRO A 107 -28.49 -70.05 -28.89
CA PRO A 107 -27.07 -70.40 -28.88
C PRO A 107 -26.27 -69.56 -29.88
N ASP A 108 -25.09 -69.10 -29.44
CA ASP A 108 -24.11 -68.35 -30.23
C ASP A 108 -24.58 -67.01 -30.84
N GLN A 109 -25.79 -66.54 -30.51
CA GLN A 109 -26.31 -65.24 -30.97
C GLN A 109 -26.25 -64.19 -29.84
N PRO A 110 -25.45 -63.11 -29.97
CA PRO A 110 -25.36 -62.07 -28.95
C PRO A 110 -26.67 -61.26 -28.84
N LEU A 111 -27.25 -61.23 -27.64
CA LEU A 111 -28.33 -60.30 -27.32
C LEU A 111 -27.73 -58.95 -26.89
N SER A 112 -27.93 -57.90 -27.69
CA SER A 112 -27.64 -56.53 -27.26
C SER A 112 -28.90 -55.86 -26.70
N PHE A 113 -28.77 -55.21 -25.54
CA PHE A 113 -29.83 -54.37 -25.00
C PHE A 113 -29.27 -53.06 -24.43
N PRO A 114 -30.00 -51.93 -24.57
CA PRO A 114 -29.65 -50.68 -23.92
C PRO A 114 -30.05 -50.69 -22.44
N ILE A 115 -29.18 -50.10 -21.63
CA ILE A 115 -29.46 -49.68 -20.26
C ILE A 115 -29.31 -48.15 -20.23
N ALA A 116 -30.37 -47.46 -19.83
CA ALA A 116 -30.39 -46.01 -19.65
C ALA A 116 -30.31 -45.66 -18.16
N PHE A 117 -29.44 -44.70 -17.82
CA PHE A 117 -29.20 -44.25 -16.46
C PHE A 117 -29.67 -42.81 -16.31
N ASP A 118 -30.72 -42.60 -15.50
CA ASP A 118 -31.13 -41.28 -15.03
C ASP A 118 -30.37 -40.98 -13.73
N LEU A 119 -29.71 -39.81 -13.71
CA LEU A 119 -28.87 -39.33 -12.61
C LEU A 119 -29.33 -37.95 -12.10
N GLN A 120 -30.51 -37.48 -12.51
CA GLN A 120 -30.91 -36.06 -12.34
C GLN A 120 -30.86 -35.57 -10.88
N ASN A 121 -31.39 -36.37 -9.95
CA ASN A 121 -31.47 -36.07 -8.51
C ASN A 121 -30.43 -36.81 -7.65
N VAL A 122 -29.37 -37.38 -8.24
CA VAL A 122 -28.37 -38.17 -7.50
C VAL A 122 -27.22 -37.29 -7.01
N THR A 123 -26.75 -37.53 -5.80
CA THR A 123 -25.60 -36.83 -5.19
C THR A 123 -24.26 -37.20 -5.87
N SER A 124 -23.24 -36.34 -5.70
CA SER A 124 -21.87 -36.71 -6.12
C SER A 124 -21.36 -37.89 -5.29
N GLY A 125 -20.59 -38.80 -5.89
CA GLY A 125 -20.05 -39.98 -5.23
C GLY A 125 -19.60 -41.07 -6.21
N GLU A 126 -19.03 -42.14 -5.64
CA GLU A 126 -18.90 -43.43 -6.32
C GLU A 126 -19.90 -44.40 -5.70
N PHE A 127 -20.72 -45.00 -6.56
CA PHE A 127 -21.79 -45.93 -6.19
C PHE A 127 -21.53 -47.26 -6.85
N THR A 128 -21.69 -48.35 -6.09
CA THR A 128 -21.47 -49.73 -6.57
C THR A 128 -22.71 -50.59 -6.35
N GLY A 129 -22.91 -51.55 -7.25
CA GLY A 129 -24.01 -52.51 -7.17
C GLY A 129 -23.93 -53.56 -8.29
N GLU A 130 -24.99 -54.36 -8.43
CA GLU A 130 -25.04 -55.46 -9.40
C GLU A 130 -26.28 -55.36 -10.29
N LEU A 131 -26.11 -55.63 -11.58
CA LEU A 131 -27.20 -55.90 -12.51
C LEU A 131 -27.41 -57.42 -12.58
N LEU A 132 -28.60 -57.89 -12.20
CA LEU A 132 -28.93 -59.32 -12.10
C LEU A 132 -29.66 -59.78 -13.36
N ALA A 133 -29.07 -60.70 -14.11
CA ALA A 133 -29.68 -61.39 -15.24
C ALA A 133 -30.22 -62.76 -14.78
N VAL A 134 -31.51 -62.79 -14.44
CA VAL A 134 -32.22 -63.99 -13.95
C VAL A 134 -32.83 -64.73 -15.14
N HIS A 135 -32.68 -66.05 -15.18
CA HIS A 135 -33.17 -66.87 -16.30
C HIS A 135 -33.51 -68.30 -15.85
N SER A 136 -34.11 -69.09 -16.75
CA SER A 136 -34.67 -70.43 -16.44
C SER A 136 -33.71 -71.46 -15.81
N THR A 137 -32.40 -71.19 -15.82
CA THR A 137 -31.34 -72.10 -15.36
C THR A 137 -30.37 -71.47 -14.35
N GLY A 138 -30.58 -70.22 -13.91
CA GLY A 138 -29.75 -69.58 -12.89
C GLY A 138 -29.75 -68.05 -12.89
N GLU A 139 -28.70 -67.48 -12.30
CA GLU A 139 -28.43 -66.04 -12.20
C GLU A 139 -27.06 -65.72 -12.80
N PHE A 140 -26.95 -64.59 -13.50
CA PHE A 140 -25.66 -64.00 -13.90
C PHE A 140 -25.60 -62.55 -13.41
N ARG A 141 -24.42 -62.12 -12.94
CA ARG A 141 -24.24 -60.82 -12.26
C ARG A 141 -23.23 -59.96 -13.00
N ILE A 142 -23.62 -58.74 -13.34
CA ILE A 142 -22.72 -57.74 -13.94
C ILE A 142 -22.48 -56.64 -12.90
N PRO A 143 -21.27 -56.52 -12.31
CA PRO A 143 -20.94 -55.44 -11.39
C PRO A 143 -20.94 -54.08 -12.11
N LEU A 144 -21.56 -53.11 -11.46
CA LEU A 144 -21.84 -51.77 -11.97
C LEU A 144 -21.18 -50.73 -11.04
N ILE A 145 -20.46 -49.79 -11.63
CA ILE A 145 -19.79 -48.68 -10.94
C ILE A 145 -20.25 -47.37 -11.59
N VAL A 146 -20.95 -46.54 -10.82
CA VAL A 146 -21.44 -45.22 -11.27
C VAL A 146 -20.71 -44.13 -10.49
N ARG A 147 -19.95 -43.30 -11.20
CA ARG A 147 -19.22 -42.14 -10.68
C ARG A 147 -19.95 -40.86 -11.07
N ILE A 148 -20.28 -40.05 -10.08
CA ILE A 148 -21.07 -38.82 -10.26
C ILE A 148 -20.29 -37.67 -9.63
N LYS A 149 -20.06 -36.61 -10.41
CA LYS A 149 -19.47 -35.36 -9.90
C LYS A 149 -20.43 -34.19 -9.95
N ALA A 150 -20.12 -33.13 -9.21
CA ALA A 150 -20.94 -31.94 -9.11
C ALA A 150 -21.07 -31.22 -10.46
N PHE A 151 -22.20 -30.53 -10.68
CA PHE A 151 -22.35 -29.61 -11.81
C PHE A 151 -21.27 -28.52 -11.79
N TRP A 152 -20.64 -28.28 -12.95
CA TRP A 152 -19.40 -27.51 -13.10
C TRP A 152 -19.44 -26.05 -12.62
N LEU A 153 -20.62 -25.43 -12.57
CA LEU A 153 -20.78 -24.00 -12.29
C LEU A 153 -20.42 -23.64 -10.83
N LEU A 154 -20.79 -24.48 -9.86
CA LEU A 154 -20.45 -24.24 -8.45
C LEU A 154 -18.92 -24.32 -8.19
N PRO A 155 -18.20 -25.37 -8.66
CA PRO A 155 -16.73 -25.39 -8.70
C PRO A 155 -16.11 -24.13 -9.29
N PHE A 156 -16.63 -23.68 -10.45
CA PHE A 156 -16.11 -22.50 -11.13
C PHE A 156 -16.30 -21.20 -10.32
N ILE A 157 -17.49 -20.99 -9.74
CA ILE A 157 -17.78 -19.81 -8.91
C ILE A 157 -16.93 -19.80 -7.63
N VAL A 158 -16.79 -20.94 -6.94
CA VAL A 158 -15.99 -21.04 -5.71
C VAL A 158 -14.51 -20.75 -5.98
N LEU A 159 -13.96 -21.31 -7.05
CA LEU A 159 -12.58 -21.08 -7.48
C LEU A 159 -12.36 -19.60 -7.88
N PHE A 160 -13.28 -18.99 -8.64
CA PHE A 160 -13.18 -17.58 -9.02
C PHE A 160 -13.32 -16.64 -7.80
N GLY A 161 -14.18 -16.98 -6.85
CA GLY A 161 -14.30 -16.28 -5.55
C GLY A 161 -13.00 -16.32 -4.74
N GLY A 162 -12.29 -17.45 -4.74
CA GLY A 162 -10.95 -17.56 -4.15
C GLY A 162 -9.94 -16.58 -4.76
N VAL A 163 -9.92 -16.44 -6.09
CA VAL A 163 -9.04 -15.47 -6.77
C VAL A 163 -9.45 -14.02 -6.47
N ILE A 164 -10.75 -13.69 -6.47
CA ILE A 164 -11.24 -12.35 -6.11
C ILE A 164 -10.81 -11.99 -4.68
N LEU A 165 -10.90 -12.93 -3.74
CA LEU A 165 -10.50 -12.71 -2.35
C LEU A 165 -8.98 -12.49 -2.23
N GLY A 166 -8.16 -13.30 -2.93
CA GLY A 166 -6.71 -13.12 -2.99
C GLY A 166 -6.31 -11.76 -3.56
N PHE A 167 -6.91 -11.38 -4.70
CA PHE A 167 -6.71 -10.07 -5.33
C PHE A 167 -7.15 -8.91 -4.42
N GLY A 168 -8.28 -9.06 -3.70
CA GLY A 168 -8.77 -8.05 -2.76
C GLY A 168 -7.79 -7.81 -1.60
N ILE A 169 -7.27 -8.87 -0.98
CA ILE A 169 -6.28 -8.77 0.10
C ILE A 169 -4.95 -8.22 -0.43
N SER A 170 -4.45 -8.71 -1.57
CA SER A 170 -3.25 -8.19 -2.24
C SER A 170 -3.35 -6.68 -2.50
N ARG A 171 -4.47 -6.25 -3.09
CA ARG A 171 -4.75 -4.84 -3.40
C ARG A 171 -4.87 -3.97 -2.15
N TYR A 172 -5.47 -4.48 -1.07
CA TYR A 172 -5.53 -3.79 0.21
C TYR A 172 -4.15 -3.69 0.88
N ARG A 173 -3.31 -4.73 0.78
CA ARG A 173 -1.93 -4.70 1.28
C ARG A 173 -1.07 -3.66 0.56
N ALA A 174 -1.21 -3.55 -0.76
CA ALA A 174 -0.38 -2.68 -1.60
C ALA A 174 -0.84 -1.21 -1.70
N GLU A 175 -2.14 -0.90 -1.53
CA GLU A 175 -2.66 0.48 -1.59
C GLU A 175 -3.37 0.96 -0.31
N GLY A 176 -3.84 0.07 0.56
CA GLY A 176 -4.58 0.40 1.79
C GLY A 176 -3.68 0.66 2.98
N ILE A 177 -2.87 -0.34 3.38
CA ILE A 177 -1.99 -0.26 4.55
C ILE A 177 -1.12 1.01 4.60
N PRO A 178 -0.34 1.38 3.55
CA PRO A 178 0.53 2.56 3.63
C PRO A 178 -0.25 3.89 3.69
N ARG A 179 -1.44 3.93 3.08
CA ARG A 179 -2.35 5.08 3.17
C ARG A 179 -2.87 5.24 4.60
N ASP A 180 -3.37 4.15 5.18
CA ASP A 180 -4.06 4.19 6.46
C ASP A 180 -3.09 4.40 7.63
N GLU A 181 -1.84 3.92 7.52
CA GLU A 181 -0.75 4.28 8.43
C GLU A 181 -0.48 5.79 8.42
N VAL A 182 -0.28 6.40 7.24
CA VAL A 182 -0.05 7.85 7.11
C VAL A 182 -1.23 8.66 7.67
N VAL A 183 -2.48 8.24 7.38
CA VAL A 183 -3.68 8.90 7.92
C VAL A 183 -3.74 8.81 9.45
N VAL A 184 -3.36 7.68 10.06
CA VAL A 184 -3.28 7.54 11.52
C VAL A 184 -2.16 8.38 12.12
N GLN A 185 -0.98 8.46 11.47
CA GLN A 185 0.13 9.31 11.92
C GLN A 185 -0.26 10.80 11.87
N VAL A 186 -0.83 11.27 10.75
CA VAL A 186 -1.36 12.64 10.61
C VAL A 186 -2.47 12.93 11.63
N GLY A 187 -3.37 11.98 11.88
CA GLY A 187 -4.42 12.12 12.89
C GLY A 187 -3.86 12.28 14.31
N ARG A 188 -2.83 11.50 14.67
CA ARG A 188 -2.12 11.63 15.95
C ARG A 188 -1.42 12.99 16.05
N LEU A 189 -0.71 13.43 15.00
CA LEU A 189 -0.01 14.72 14.97
C LEU A 189 -0.99 15.90 15.10
N ARG A 190 -2.06 15.94 14.30
CA ARG A 190 -3.12 16.96 14.38
C ARG A 190 -3.77 17.00 15.79
N ASN A 191 -3.93 15.86 16.46
CA ASN A 191 -4.46 15.81 17.82
C ASN A 191 -3.44 16.27 18.88
N GLN A 192 -2.15 15.94 18.74
CA GLN A 192 -1.10 16.44 19.64
C GLN A 192 -0.92 17.96 19.54
N MET A 193 -0.92 18.51 18.32
CA MET A 193 -0.89 19.96 18.09
C MET A 193 -2.11 20.68 18.69
N ARG A 194 -3.30 20.06 18.68
CA ARG A 194 -4.52 20.63 19.29
C ARG A 194 -4.53 20.56 20.81
N ALA A 195 -3.72 19.69 21.42
CA ALA A 195 -3.62 19.54 22.87
C ALA A 195 -2.63 20.54 23.50
N ASP A 196 -1.63 21.01 22.74
CA ASP A 196 -0.71 22.06 23.17
C ASP A 196 -1.18 23.42 22.63
N SER A 197 -1.76 24.25 23.50
CA SER A 197 -2.25 25.59 23.12
C SER A 197 -1.16 26.66 23.01
N GLU A 198 0.09 26.37 23.41
CA GLU A 198 1.20 27.33 23.38
C GLU A 198 2.11 27.17 22.14
N VAL A 199 1.77 26.26 21.20
CA VAL A 199 2.61 25.98 20.01
C VAL A 199 2.84 27.25 19.18
N ALA A 200 4.09 27.65 19.03
CA ALA A 200 4.48 28.84 18.28
C ALA A 200 3.97 28.83 16.84
N GLN A 201 3.43 29.97 16.36
CA GLN A 201 2.77 30.07 15.05
C GLN A 201 3.68 29.67 13.88
N SER A 202 4.98 29.96 13.92
CA SER A 202 5.94 29.55 12.89
C SER A 202 6.12 28.02 12.82
N PHE A 203 6.05 27.31 13.94
CA PHE A 203 6.00 25.84 13.97
C PHE A 203 4.66 25.31 13.43
N GLN A 204 3.52 25.90 13.85
CA GLN A 204 2.20 25.51 13.34
C GLN A 204 2.12 25.64 11.82
N VAL A 205 2.53 26.77 11.26
CA VAL A 205 2.52 27.04 9.81
C VAL A 205 3.43 26.05 9.06
N LYS A 206 4.63 25.76 9.59
CA LYS A 206 5.57 24.82 8.96
C LYS A 206 5.05 23.39 8.95
N ILE A 207 4.42 22.92 10.04
CA ILE A 207 3.80 21.60 10.09
C ILE A 207 2.60 21.55 9.14
N ASN A 208 1.72 22.57 9.17
CA ASN A 208 0.54 22.64 8.30
C ASN A 208 0.89 22.62 6.80
N ALA A 209 2.00 23.24 6.39
CA ALA A 209 2.50 23.13 5.01
C ALA A 209 2.80 21.67 4.63
N HIS A 210 3.51 20.93 5.49
CA HIS A 210 3.77 19.50 5.26
C HIS A 210 2.50 18.64 5.35
N LEU A 211 1.48 19.03 6.12
CA LEU A 211 0.18 18.35 6.10
C LEU A 211 -0.54 18.52 4.74
N VAL A 212 -0.39 19.66 4.07
CA VAL A 212 -0.89 19.87 2.69
C VAL A 212 -0.08 19.05 1.67
N ASP A 213 1.24 18.95 1.83
CA ASP A 213 2.10 18.06 1.01
C ASP A 213 1.63 16.60 1.10
N ILE A 214 1.32 16.12 2.32
CA ILE A 214 0.82 14.76 2.57
C ILE A 214 -0.54 14.55 1.90
N GLU A 215 -1.49 15.48 2.09
CA GLU A 215 -2.84 15.39 1.54
C GLU A 215 -2.79 15.32 0.00
N THR A 216 -1.99 16.19 -0.64
CA THR A 216 -1.72 16.19 -2.09
C THR A 216 -1.05 14.89 -2.55
N ALA A 217 -0.12 14.33 -1.76
CA ALA A 217 0.55 13.07 -2.09
C ALA A 217 -0.38 11.86 -1.97
N LEU A 218 -1.29 11.82 -0.99
CA LEU A 218 -2.29 10.78 -0.82
C LEU A 218 -3.31 10.79 -1.97
N GLU A 219 -3.82 11.95 -2.38
CA GLU A 219 -4.68 12.10 -3.56
C GLU A 219 -3.98 11.63 -4.85
N ALA A 220 -2.70 12.01 -5.00
CA ALA A 220 -1.87 11.60 -6.13
C ALA A 220 -1.46 10.11 -6.11
N LYS A 221 -1.81 9.35 -5.06
CA LYS A 221 -1.35 7.97 -4.76
C LYS A 221 0.18 7.81 -4.76
N ARG A 222 0.88 8.81 -4.23
CA ARG A 222 2.35 8.85 -4.04
C ARG A 222 2.68 8.49 -2.60
N TRP A 223 2.52 7.22 -2.24
CA TRP A 223 2.66 6.76 -0.85
C TRP A 223 4.03 7.09 -0.24
N ASP A 224 5.12 6.91 -0.99
CA ASP A 224 6.49 7.20 -0.54
C ASP A 224 6.66 8.70 -0.21
N THR A 225 6.11 9.59 -1.04
CA THR A 225 6.11 11.04 -0.83
C THR A 225 5.25 11.43 0.38
N ALA A 226 4.09 10.80 0.55
CA ALA A 226 3.23 11.03 1.72
C ALA A 226 3.94 10.61 3.03
N GLN A 227 4.63 9.46 3.03
CA GLN A 227 5.41 9.00 4.17
C GLN A 227 6.61 9.92 4.47
N GLN A 228 7.34 10.38 3.43
CA GLN A 228 8.43 11.34 3.59
C GLN A 228 7.96 12.67 4.18
N SER A 229 6.88 13.24 3.66
CA SER A 229 6.32 14.50 4.20
C SER A 229 5.75 14.32 5.62
N THR A 230 5.26 13.12 5.97
CA THR A 230 4.85 12.80 7.35
C THR A 230 6.05 12.78 8.30
N ALA A 231 7.18 12.20 7.89
CA ALA A 231 8.41 12.23 8.67
C ALA A 231 8.96 13.67 8.86
N LEU A 232 8.86 14.53 7.84
CA LEU A 232 9.23 15.95 7.94
C LEU A 232 8.31 16.72 8.91
N ALA A 233 6.99 16.50 8.82
CA ALA A 233 6.02 17.10 9.74
C ALA A 233 6.26 16.67 11.21
N GLN A 234 6.54 15.38 11.42
CA GLN A 234 6.86 14.81 12.73
C GLN A 234 8.19 15.36 13.28
N ALA A 235 9.24 15.49 12.46
CA ALA A 235 10.53 16.05 12.89
C ALA A 235 10.42 17.51 13.37
N VAL A 236 9.61 18.35 12.72
CA VAL A 236 9.34 19.73 13.18
C VAL A 236 8.59 19.74 14.51
N TRP A 237 7.68 18.78 14.73
CA TRP A 237 6.92 18.63 15.96
C TRP A 237 7.76 18.12 17.13
N ASP A 238 8.61 17.11 16.91
CA ASP A 238 9.51 16.58 17.94
C ASP A 238 10.57 17.62 18.34
N LYS A 239 11.02 18.45 17.39
CA LYS A 239 11.88 19.62 17.64
C LYS A 239 11.23 20.69 18.53
N TRP A 240 9.93 20.97 18.33
CA TRP A 240 9.16 21.82 19.25
C TRP A 240 9.10 21.18 20.64
N ARG A 241 8.70 19.91 20.71
CA ARG A 241 8.48 19.21 21.99
C ARG A 241 9.75 19.02 22.83
N LYS A 242 10.91 18.79 22.19
CA LYS A 242 12.17 18.51 22.88
C LYS A 242 12.61 19.66 23.78
N ASN A 243 12.61 20.89 23.25
CA ASN A 243 13.13 22.09 23.92
C ASN A 243 12.02 23.17 24.06
N ARG A 244 10.79 22.73 24.33
CA ARG A 244 9.55 23.55 24.34
C ARG A 244 9.65 24.81 25.19
N GLU A 245 10.21 24.67 26.39
CA GLU A 245 10.31 25.78 27.36
C GLU A 245 11.31 26.83 26.88
N ASP A 246 12.47 26.43 26.34
CA ASP A 246 13.44 27.35 25.75
C ASP A 246 12.86 28.12 24.56
N TRP A 247 12.18 27.42 23.64
CA TRP A 247 11.51 28.05 22.50
C TRP A 247 10.50 29.10 22.97
N LEU A 248 9.68 28.78 23.98
CA LEU A 248 8.73 29.72 24.57
C LEU A 248 9.41 30.92 25.23
N ILE A 249 10.53 30.72 25.95
CA ILE A 249 11.29 31.80 26.59
C ILE A 249 11.86 32.76 25.54
N GLN A 250 12.56 32.25 24.52
CA GLN A 250 13.16 33.09 23.48
C GLN A 250 12.09 33.84 22.66
N LEU A 251 10.97 33.19 22.31
CA LEU A 251 9.90 33.82 21.55
C LEU A 251 9.12 34.86 22.37
N ARG A 252 8.87 34.62 23.66
CA ARG A 252 8.29 35.63 24.57
C ARG A 252 9.21 36.83 24.72
N TYR A 253 10.53 36.61 24.80
CA TYR A 253 11.50 37.70 24.89
C TYR A 253 11.62 38.51 23.58
N LEU A 254 11.55 37.85 22.40
CA LEU A 254 11.46 38.56 21.12
C LEU A 254 10.21 39.44 21.03
N ALA A 255 9.06 38.96 21.52
CA ALA A 255 7.85 39.78 21.59
C ALA A 255 7.98 40.98 22.55
N GLN A 256 8.73 40.84 23.66
CA GLN A 256 9.04 41.97 24.56
C GLN A 256 9.98 43.00 23.92
N LEU A 257 10.98 42.56 23.13
CA LEU A 257 11.81 43.46 22.33
C LEU A 257 11.00 44.16 21.23
N ASP A 258 10.04 43.46 20.62
CA ASP A 258 9.15 44.00 19.59
C ASP A 258 8.24 45.12 20.11
N GLU A 259 7.55 44.88 21.23
CA GLU A 259 6.74 45.91 21.89
C GLU A 259 7.60 47.09 22.36
N ARG A 260 8.86 46.85 22.79
CA ARG A 260 9.78 47.94 23.11
C ARG A 260 10.14 48.77 21.87
N CYS A 261 10.38 48.15 20.70
CA CYS A 261 10.63 48.89 19.47
C CYS A 261 9.43 49.79 19.09
N LYS A 262 8.20 49.29 19.24
CA LYS A 262 6.96 50.07 19.01
C LYS A 262 6.78 51.22 19.99
N ALA A 263 7.24 51.06 21.23
CA ALA A 263 7.20 52.12 22.25
C ALA A 263 8.26 53.22 22.02
N GLU A 264 9.43 52.86 21.47
CA GLU A 264 10.55 53.79 21.19
C GLU A 264 10.36 54.57 19.88
N ASP A 265 9.66 53.99 18.89
CA ASP A 265 9.19 54.65 17.67
C ASP A 265 7.68 54.42 17.39
N PRO A 266 6.76 55.07 18.13
CA PRO A 266 5.32 55.01 17.86
C PRO A 266 4.92 55.67 16.53
N SER A 267 5.85 56.41 15.92
CA SER A 267 5.66 57.24 14.73
C SER A 267 6.02 56.55 13.42
N GLY A 268 6.82 55.47 13.46
CA GLY A 268 7.41 54.88 12.27
C GLY A 268 8.38 55.82 11.55
N GLN A 269 9.21 56.57 12.30
CA GLN A 269 10.11 57.61 11.80
C GLN A 269 11.59 57.41 12.18
N LEU A 270 11.96 56.34 12.90
CA LEU A 270 13.33 56.02 13.29
C LEU A 270 13.84 54.79 12.51
N PRO A 271 14.58 54.96 11.38
CA PRO A 271 14.98 53.86 10.50
C PRO A 271 15.77 52.74 11.19
N TYR A 272 16.59 53.11 12.19
CA TYR A 272 17.32 52.14 13.01
C TYR A 272 16.35 51.20 13.76
N VAL A 273 15.36 51.77 14.44
CA VAL A 273 14.37 51.00 15.23
C VAL A 273 13.50 50.15 14.31
N GLN A 274 13.11 50.68 13.14
CA GLN A 274 12.38 49.93 12.11
C GLN A 274 13.19 48.73 11.57
N ALA A 275 14.49 48.90 11.32
CA ALA A 275 15.36 47.81 10.87
C ALA A 275 15.53 46.72 11.96
N VAL A 276 15.62 47.09 13.24
CA VAL A 276 15.62 46.16 14.37
C VAL A 276 14.27 45.43 14.48
N HIS A 277 13.15 46.14 14.39
CA HIS A 277 11.79 45.57 14.39
C HIS A 277 11.58 44.56 13.26
N HIS A 278 11.92 44.90 12.01
CA HIS A 278 11.86 43.96 10.88
C HIS A 278 12.76 42.73 11.08
N ARG A 279 13.91 42.88 11.75
CA ARG A 279 14.78 41.74 12.09
C ARG A 279 14.18 40.85 13.17
N ILE A 280 13.54 41.42 14.19
CA ILE A 280 12.77 40.67 15.21
C ILE A 280 11.65 39.87 14.53
N ASP A 281 10.85 40.54 13.72
CA ASP A 281 9.68 39.96 13.07
C ASP A 281 10.06 38.85 12.07
N GLY A 282 11.14 39.06 11.29
CA GLY A 282 11.75 38.01 10.46
C GLY A 282 12.30 36.83 11.27
N THR A 283 12.88 37.08 12.45
CA THR A 283 13.39 36.04 13.35
C THR A 283 12.25 35.20 13.95
N ILE A 284 11.16 35.82 14.39
CA ILE A 284 9.96 35.12 14.92
C ILE A 284 9.36 34.21 13.84
N ARG A 285 9.19 34.74 12.61
CA ARG A 285 8.67 34.00 11.46
C ARG A 285 9.56 32.82 11.05
N THR A 286 10.88 32.95 11.17
CA THR A 286 11.87 31.92 10.75
C THR A 286 12.41 31.05 11.89
N ALA A 287 12.00 31.25 13.15
CA ALA A 287 12.50 30.54 14.32
C ALA A 287 12.53 29.00 14.17
N VAL A 288 11.50 28.42 13.53
CA VAL A 288 11.39 26.98 13.23
C VAL A 288 12.53 26.44 12.35
N ASN A 289 13.19 27.30 11.57
CA ASN A 289 14.31 26.92 10.70
C ASN A 289 15.65 26.82 11.45
N GLN A 290 15.83 27.54 12.56
CA GLN A 290 17.05 27.46 13.40
C GLN A 290 17.15 26.07 14.02
N GLU A 291 18.30 25.40 13.95
CA GLU A 291 18.42 23.97 14.28
C GLU A 291 18.06 23.66 15.73
N ASP A 292 18.40 24.56 16.66
CA ASP A 292 18.05 24.46 18.08
C ASP A 292 17.74 25.84 18.72
N SER A 293 17.13 25.83 19.90
CA SER A 293 16.78 27.00 20.70
C SER A 293 18.00 27.87 21.04
N GLN A 294 19.20 27.27 21.11
CA GLN A 294 20.47 27.98 21.33
C GLN A 294 20.84 28.90 20.16
N GLN A 295 20.66 28.47 18.91
CA GLN A 295 20.91 29.33 17.74
C GLN A 295 19.94 30.53 17.71
N LEU A 296 18.68 30.31 18.11
CA LEU A 296 17.73 31.41 18.30
C LEU A 296 18.19 32.36 19.43
N HIS A 297 18.69 31.84 20.55
CA HIS A 297 19.18 32.64 21.67
C HIS A 297 20.39 33.53 21.30
N GLU A 298 21.33 33.04 20.48
CA GLU A 298 22.44 33.85 19.96
C GLU A 298 21.97 35.02 19.09
N ILE A 299 20.98 34.78 18.22
CA ILE A 299 20.34 35.82 17.40
C ILE A 299 19.62 36.84 18.30
N VAL A 300 18.91 36.38 19.33
CA VAL A 300 18.24 37.23 20.34
C VAL A 300 19.22 38.15 21.06
N ILE A 301 20.36 37.62 21.52
CA ILE A 301 21.41 38.41 22.18
C ILE A 301 21.97 39.48 21.24
N CYS A 302 22.13 39.17 19.95
CA CYS A 302 22.59 40.15 18.97
C CYS A 302 21.59 41.31 18.79
N ILE A 303 20.31 40.99 18.60
CA ILE A 303 19.22 41.97 18.47
C ILE A 303 19.10 42.84 19.74
N GLN A 304 19.14 42.22 20.93
CA GLN A 304 19.13 42.93 22.21
C GLN A 304 20.31 43.92 22.33
N ARG A 305 21.51 43.51 21.91
CA ARG A 305 22.72 44.32 21.95
C ARG A 305 22.66 45.50 20.96
N GLU A 306 22.09 45.30 19.78
CA GLU A 306 21.87 46.34 18.77
C GLU A 306 20.90 47.41 19.29
N LEU A 307 19.71 47.01 19.75
CA LEU A 307 18.73 47.93 20.35
C LEU A 307 19.31 48.65 21.58
N GLY A 308 19.97 47.92 22.49
CA GLY A 308 20.55 48.48 23.72
C GLY A 308 21.62 49.54 23.45
N ARG A 309 22.42 49.39 22.39
CA ARG A 309 23.41 50.39 21.97
C ARG A 309 22.76 51.64 21.39
N TYR A 310 21.72 51.51 20.56
CA TYR A 310 21.00 52.67 20.02
C TYR A 310 20.34 53.48 21.14
N LEU A 311 19.73 52.81 22.12
CA LEU A 311 19.14 53.50 23.28
C LEU A 311 20.20 54.16 24.18
N ALA A 312 21.37 53.53 24.37
CA ALA A 312 22.49 54.18 25.06
C ALA A 312 23.00 55.43 24.30
N ALA A 313 23.19 55.32 22.97
CA ALA A 313 23.59 56.43 22.11
C ALA A 313 22.57 57.59 22.15
N ARG A 314 21.27 57.28 22.07
CA ARG A 314 20.17 58.26 22.22
C ARG A 314 20.26 58.98 23.57
N ASN A 315 20.43 58.24 24.67
CA ASN A 315 20.55 58.83 26.00
C ASN A 315 21.78 59.74 26.13
N GLN A 316 22.96 59.33 25.61
CA GLN A 316 24.16 60.19 25.62
C GLN A 316 23.93 61.49 24.83
N LEU A 317 23.20 61.42 23.71
CA LEU A 317 22.85 62.60 22.91
C LEU A 317 21.82 63.50 23.62
N ASP A 318 20.89 62.94 24.39
CA ASP A 318 19.95 63.69 25.22
C ASP A 318 20.60 64.31 26.46
N GLU A 319 21.60 63.66 27.07
CA GLU A 319 22.46 64.27 28.10
C GLU A 319 23.27 65.44 27.52
N PHE A 320 23.81 65.31 26.31
CA PHE A 320 24.44 66.42 25.57
C PHE A 320 23.43 67.54 25.28
N ASN A 321 22.19 67.22 24.85
CA ASN A 321 21.10 68.19 24.68
C ASN A 321 20.80 68.95 25.99
N GLN A 322 20.82 68.28 27.14
CA GLN A 322 20.61 68.90 28.44
C GLN A 322 21.80 69.79 28.86
N GLN A 323 23.04 69.36 28.63
CA GLN A 323 24.24 70.16 28.93
C GLN A 323 24.30 71.44 28.07
N MET A 324 23.97 71.37 26.78
CA MET A 324 23.91 72.55 25.89
C MET A 324 22.97 73.64 26.40
N SER A 325 21.89 73.28 27.11
CA SER A 325 20.89 74.25 27.60
C SER A 325 21.37 75.13 28.76
N GLN A 326 22.63 74.95 29.21
CA GLN A 326 23.28 75.76 30.24
C GLN A 326 24.09 76.94 29.65
N LEU A 327 24.31 76.96 28.33
CA LEU A 327 24.98 78.07 27.62
C LEU A 327 23.97 79.14 27.19
N ALA A 328 24.40 80.40 27.16
CA ALA A 328 23.69 81.48 26.50
C ALA A 328 23.88 81.44 24.97
N ASN A 329 25.04 81.00 24.48
CA ASN A 329 25.34 80.86 23.05
C ASN A 329 25.25 79.39 22.57
N ASP A 330 24.07 78.79 22.65
CA ASP A 330 23.83 77.38 22.30
C ASP A 330 23.73 77.07 20.78
N GLN A 331 23.79 78.08 19.90
CA GLN A 331 23.54 77.94 18.45
C GLN A 331 24.58 77.14 17.62
N PRO A 332 25.91 77.16 17.89
CA PRO A 332 26.82 76.20 17.25
C PRO A 332 26.54 74.77 17.73
N TRP A 333 26.27 74.61 19.02
CA TRP A 333 26.05 73.32 19.66
C TRP A 333 24.75 72.65 19.19
N LYS A 334 23.63 73.38 19.13
CA LYS A 334 22.35 72.90 18.55
C LYS A 334 22.46 72.45 17.10
N ARG A 335 23.42 72.98 16.33
CA ARG A 335 23.71 72.48 14.97
C ARG A 335 24.49 71.18 15.00
N LYS A 336 25.53 71.07 15.83
CA LYS A 336 26.31 69.83 16.04
C LYS A 336 25.39 68.69 16.54
N ALA A 337 24.52 68.95 17.52
CA ALA A 337 23.53 68.00 18.02
C ALA A 337 22.55 67.52 16.94
N LYS A 338 22.00 68.42 16.10
CA LYS A 338 21.12 68.03 14.99
C LYS A 338 21.84 67.22 13.91
N GLN A 339 23.14 67.47 13.69
CA GLN A 339 23.96 66.66 12.80
C GLN A 339 24.22 65.27 13.39
N LEU A 340 24.53 65.18 14.68
CA LEU A 340 24.71 63.92 15.41
C LEU A 340 23.42 63.09 15.44
N GLN A 341 22.26 63.70 15.73
CA GLN A 341 20.94 63.06 15.64
C GLN A 341 20.68 62.50 14.24
N ALA A 342 20.81 63.35 13.20
CA ALA A 342 20.57 62.96 11.82
C ALA A 342 21.60 61.95 11.27
N LYS A 343 22.75 61.78 11.93
CA LYS A 343 23.72 60.72 11.67
C LYS A 343 23.31 59.43 12.39
N LEU A 344 22.96 59.49 13.68
CA LEU A 344 22.47 58.36 14.50
C LEU A 344 21.26 57.66 13.86
N ASP A 345 20.25 58.42 13.45
CA ASP A 345 19.02 57.88 12.85
C ASP A 345 19.21 57.30 11.44
N ARG A 346 20.40 57.49 10.84
CA ARG A 346 20.80 56.93 9.54
C ARG A 346 21.79 55.76 9.66
N LEU A 347 22.21 55.40 10.86
CA LEU A 347 23.09 54.24 11.07
C LEU A 347 22.34 52.93 10.78
N SER A 348 23.07 51.94 10.26
CA SER A 348 22.59 50.57 10.17
C SER A 348 22.81 49.85 11.50
N PRO A 349 21.85 49.06 12.02
CA PRO A 349 22.05 48.26 13.24
C PRO A 349 23.23 47.29 13.19
N GLN A 350 23.64 46.87 11.99
CA GLN A 350 24.73 45.93 11.77
C GLN A 350 26.10 46.60 11.65
N ASP A 351 26.16 47.92 11.43
CA ASP A 351 27.41 48.67 11.25
C ASP A 351 27.98 49.14 12.60
N ASN A 352 28.77 48.25 13.20
CA ASN A 352 29.45 48.49 14.46
C ASN A 352 30.52 49.59 14.36
N GLU A 353 31.12 49.79 13.19
CA GLU A 353 32.23 50.74 13.01
C GLU A 353 31.70 52.17 12.85
N SER A 354 30.67 52.39 12.03
CA SER A 354 30.03 53.70 11.90
C SER A 354 29.33 54.13 13.20
N LEU A 355 28.79 53.19 13.99
CA LEU A 355 28.24 53.51 15.31
C LEU A 355 29.36 53.90 16.29
N LYS A 356 30.48 53.18 16.33
CA LYS A 356 31.60 53.55 17.20
C LYS A 356 32.20 54.91 16.79
N ALA A 357 32.40 55.15 15.48
CA ALA A 357 32.89 56.42 14.97
C ALA A 357 31.91 57.60 15.21
N TRP A 358 30.62 57.31 15.45
CA TRP A 358 29.65 58.30 15.91
C TRP A 358 29.77 58.56 17.43
N GLN A 359 30.03 57.52 18.24
CA GLN A 359 30.29 57.69 19.68
C GLN A 359 31.59 58.46 19.93
N ASP A 360 32.68 58.10 19.23
CA ASP A 360 33.97 58.80 19.27
C ASP A 360 33.81 60.30 18.87
N GLU A 361 32.86 60.65 17.99
CA GLU A 361 32.51 62.04 17.60
C GLU A 361 31.67 62.78 18.65
N LEU A 362 30.72 62.09 19.31
CA LEU A 362 29.91 62.64 20.39
C LEU A 362 30.75 62.91 21.65
N ASP A 363 31.61 61.98 22.05
CA ASP A 363 32.49 62.14 23.22
C ASP A 363 33.47 63.32 23.00
N GLY A 364 33.98 63.49 21.77
CA GLY A 364 34.72 64.68 21.36
C GLY A 364 33.88 65.97 21.46
N ALA A 365 32.62 65.95 21.01
CA ALA A 365 31.71 67.09 21.14
C ALA A 365 31.39 67.44 22.61
N ILE A 366 31.24 66.45 23.50
CA ILE A 366 31.05 66.64 24.93
C ILE A 366 32.32 67.27 25.55
N ALA A 367 33.52 66.82 25.16
CA ALA A 367 34.77 67.40 25.65
C ALA A 367 34.95 68.87 25.24
N GLU A 368 34.63 69.22 23.99
CA GLU A 368 34.62 70.62 23.52
C GLU A 368 33.52 71.46 24.23
N LEU A 369 32.32 70.90 24.42
CA LEU A 369 31.19 71.59 25.07
C LEU A 369 31.52 71.95 26.52
N ASN A 370 32.13 71.05 27.27
CA ASN A 370 32.53 71.33 28.65
C ASN A 370 33.57 72.46 28.72
N GLN A 371 34.52 72.51 27.78
CA GLN A 371 35.47 73.64 27.69
C GLN A 371 34.76 74.97 27.40
N ALA A 372 33.74 74.96 26.54
CA ALA A 372 32.91 76.15 26.28
C ALA A 372 32.09 76.57 27.51
N ILE A 373 31.51 75.63 28.28
CA ILE A 373 30.79 75.94 29.53
C ILE A 373 31.73 76.59 30.56
N PHE A 374 32.95 76.07 30.73
CA PHE A 374 33.93 76.68 31.63
C PHE A 374 34.43 78.06 31.15
N ALA A 375 34.44 78.33 29.84
CA ALA A 375 34.81 79.63 29.29
C ALA A 375 33.66 80.66 29.39
N GLU A 376 32.43 80.28 29.05
CA GLU A 376 31.27 81.18 29.02
C GLU A 376 30.81 81.55 30.45
N ALA A 377 30.90 80.61 31.40
CA ALA A 377 30.70 80.87 32.82
C ALA A 377 31.76 81.81 33.45
N ALA A 378 32.86 82.09 32.74
CA ALA A 378 33.88 83.04 33.17
C ALA A 378 33.69 84.46 32.57
N ASP A 379 32.79 84.66 31.60
CA ASP A 379 32.82 85.85 30.72
C ASP A 379 31.50 86.65 30.60
N THR A 380 30.31 86.15 30.99
CA THR A 380 29.09 87.01 30.89
C THR A 380 27.97 86.78 31.92
N MET A 381 27.35 87.90 32.29
CA MET A 381 26.20 88.06 33.16
C MET A 381 24.90 88.29 32.34
N VAL A 382 23.96 87.33 32.40
CA VAL A 382 22.51 87.42 32.07
C VAL A 382 22.07 87.31 30.58
N LEU A 383 20.97 86.53 30.41
CA LEU A 383 20.14 86.16 29.23
C LEU A 383 19.15 87.29 28.76
N PRO A 384 18.21 87.11 27.78
CA PRO A 384 18.02 86.11 26.70
C PRO A 384 18.00 86.83 25.29
N GLU A 385 17.08 86.76 24.28
CA GLU A 385 15.81 86.03 24.00
C GLU A 385 15.38 86.05 22.48
N LEU A 386 15.02 84.89 21.90
CA LEU A 386 14.11 84.65 20.72
C LEU A 386 14.36 85.40 19.36
N THR A 387 13.74 85.11 18.21
CA THR A 387 12.50 84.35 17.83
C THR A 387 12.54 83.84 16.36
N ALA A 388 11.72 82.82 16.02
CA ALA A 388 11.07 82.55 14.70
C ALA A 388 11.97 82.35 13.42
N THR A 389 11.59 81.57 12.39
CA THR A 389 10.28 81.45 11.74
C THR A 389 10.02 80.04 11.16
N ARG A 390 8.74 79.72 10.92
CA ARG A 390 8.19 78.39 10.61
C ARG A 390 7.84 78.27 9.12
N GLY A 391 8.47 77.34 8.38
CA GLY A 391 8.13 77.01 7.00
C GLY A 391 7.40 75.66 6.91
N SER A 392 6.32 75.57 6.12
CA SER A 392 5.53 74.34 5.96
C SER A 392 4.97 74.18 4.55
N THR A 393 5.24 73.04 3.92
CA THR A 393 4.54 72.51 2.74
C THR A 393 4.47 70.98 2.85
N LYS A 394 3.48 70.37 2.17
CA LYS A 394 3.10 68.95 2.27
C LYS A 394 3.22 68.27 0.89
N PHE A 395 3.40 66.95 0.81
CA PHE A 395 2.36 65.99 0.37
C PHE A 395 2.82 64.51 0.31
N SER A 396 1.84 63.62 0.04
CA SER A 396 1.84 62.15 -0.05
C SER A 396 3.04 61.47 -0.75
N ALA A 397 3.43 60.22 -0.45
CA ALA A 397 2.77 58.99 0.06
C ALA A 397 2.18 58.02 -1.02
N ALA A 398 2.88 56.90 -1.19
CA ALA A 398 2.56 55.65 -1.90
C ALA A 398 3.72 54.66 -1.59
N PHE A 399 3.58 53.34 -1.49
CA PHE A 399 2.43 52.42 -1.61
C PHE A 399 2.69 51.18 -0.70
N LEU A 400 1.66 50.44 -0.30
CA LEU A 400 1.80 49.18 0.46
C LEU A 400 1.12 48.02 -0.28
N GLU A 401 1.73 46.83 -0.16
CA GLU A 401 1.17 45.50 -0.50
C GLU A 401 0.77 45.22 -1.97
N PRO A 402 0.51 43.95 -2.38
CA PRO A 402 0.82 42.65 -1.74
C PRO A 402 1.68 41.72 -2.63
N VAL A 403 2.06 40.54 -2.11
CA VAL A 403 2.61 39.42 -2.90
C VAL A 403 1.55 38.32 -3.11
N PRO A 404 1.10 38.09 -4.35
CA PRO A 404 0.77 36.75 -4.84
C PRO A 404 1.10 36.56 -6.35
N MET A 405 1.17 35.37 -6.97
CA MET A 405 1.10 33.96 -6.55
C MET A 405 2.23 33.15 -7.22
N ILE A 406 2.49 31.94 -6.71
CA ILE A 406 3.22 30.90 -7.47
C ILE A 406 2.33 30.40 -8.62
N GLY A 407 2.84 30.42 -9.86
CA GLY A 407 2.17 29.83 -11.01
C GLY A 407 2.25 28.30 -11.00
N ALA A 408 1.12 27.62 -10.92
CA ALA A 408 1.06 26.16 -11.00
C ALA A 408 1.20 25.67 -12.46
N SER A 409 2.12 24.74 -12.71
CA SER A 409 2.27 24.06 -14.00
C SER A 409 1.45 22.76 -14.04
N SER A 410 0.36 22.77 -14.81
CA SER A 410 -0.51 21.60 -15.00
C SER A 410 -0.26 20.89 -16.34
N ASP A 411 -0.81 19.67 -16.45
CA ASP A 411 -1.21 19.02 -17.71
C ASP A 411 -0.21 18.76 -18.87
N ILE A 412 0.71 17.80 -18.69
CA ILE A 412 0.90 16.71 -19.70
C ILE A 412 1.23 15.34 -19.03
N THR A 413 0.29 14.69 -18.31
CA THR A 413 0.46 13.26 -17.91
C THR A 413 -0.80 12.36 -17.89
N GLN A 414 -2.01 12.91 -17.99
CA GLN A 414 -3.23 12.16 -17.67
C GLN A 414 -3.55 11.00 -18.64
N THR A 415 -3.27 11.17 -19.93
CA THR A 415 -3.52 10.18 -20.99
C THR A 415 -2.59 8.96 -20.94
N ALA A 416 -1.37 9.10 -20.43
CA ALA A 416 -0.44 7.98 -20.26
C ALA A 416 -0.91 6.99 -19.18
N ARG A 417 -1.44 7.51 -18.06
CA ARG A 417 -1.88 6.70 -16.90
C ARG A 417 -2.99 5.70 -17.26
N ARG A 418 -3.97 6.09 -18.08
CA ARG A 418 -5.09 5.20 -18.48
C ARG A 418 -4.61 4.00 -19.31
N ARG A 419 -3.68 4.18 -20.25
CA ARG A 419 -3.14 3.08 -21.07
C ARG A 419 -2.32 2.08 -20.24
N LEU A 420 -1.51 2.56 -19.32
CA LEU A 420 -0.75 1.74 -18.36
C LEU A 420 -1.66 0.98 -17.38
N GLY A 421 -2.78 1.57 -16.97
CA GLY A 421 -3.81 0.89 -16.17
C GLY A 421 -4.48 -0.27 -16.93
N GLY A 422 -4.89 -0.04 -18.18
CA GLY A 422 -5.52 -1.08 -19.02
C GLY A 422 -4.61 -2.27 -19.31
N PHE A 423 -3.33 -2.04 -19.62
CA PHE A 423 -2.39 -3.13 -19.88
C PHE A 423 -2.12 -3.98 -18.63
N LYS A 424 -2.03 -3.36 -17.45
CA LYS A 424 -1.98 -4.09 -16.18
C LYS A 424 -3.24 -4.92 -15.99
N LEU A 425 -4.44 -4.33 -16.08
CA LEU A 425 -5.70 -5.06 -15.89
C LEU A 425 -5.81 -6.29 -16.82
N LEU A 426 -5.46 -6.14 -18.09
CA LEU A 426 -5.49 -7.25 -19.06
C LEU A 426 -4.52 -8.38 -18.70
N SER A 427 -3.29 -8.05 -18.30
CA SER A 427 -2.29 -9.05 -17.87
C SER A 427 -2.59 -9.64 -16.48
N TYR A 428 -3.36 -8.96 -15.62
CA TYR A 428 -3.98 -9.59 -14.45
C TYR A 428 -5.02 -10.63 -14.88
N VAL A 429 -6.03 -10.24 -15.66
CA VAL A 429 -7.14 -11.11 -16.10
C VAL A 429 -6.66 -12.36 -16.85
N VAL A 430 -5.71 -12.23 -17.80
CA VAL A 430 -5.21 -13.39 -18.57
C VAL A 430 -4.50 -14.40 -17.65
N ALA A 431 -3.63 -13.95 -16.75
CA ALA A 431 -2.95 -14.85 -15.82
C ALA A 431 -3.92 -15.47 -14.79
N THR A 432 -4.91 -14.70 -14.32
CA THR A 432 -6.01 -15.20 -13.50
C THR A 432 -6.77 -16.32 -14.20
N LEU A 433 -7.16 -16.14 -15.47
CA LEU A 433 -7.87 -17.16 -16.24
C LEU A 433 -7.03 -18.42 -16.48
N LEU A 434 -5.72 -18.29 -16.68
CA LEU A 434 -4.81 -19.43 -16.84
C LEU A 434 -4.64 -20.23 -15.53
N LEU A 435 -4.40 -19.54 -14.40
CA LEU A 435 -4.29 -20.17 -13.07
C LEU A 435 -5.61 -20.81 -12.62
N ALA A 436 -6.73 -20.14 -12.92
CA ALA A 436 -8.07 -20.63 -12.68
C ALA A 436 -8.38 -21.89 -13.52
N GLY A 437 -8.09 -21.84 -14.83
CA GLY A 437 -8.28 -22.98 -15.73
C GLY A 437 -7.42 -24.18 -15.37
N LEU A 438 -6.18 -23.97 -14.90
CA LEU A 438 -5.32 -25.04 -14.41
C LEU A 438 -5.89 -25.69 -13.14
N GLY A 439 -6.27 -24.91 -12.13
CA GLY A 439 -6.88 -25.43 -10.90
C GLY A 439 -8.20 -26.14 -11.14
N PHE A 440 -9.05 -25.60 -12.00
CA PHE A 440 -10.31 -26.22 -12.41
C PHE A 440 -10.08 -27.54 -13.17
N ARG A 441 -9.06 -27.61 -14.03
CA ARG A 441 -8.69 -28.88 -14.69
C ARG A 441 -8.23 -29.91 -13.66
N GLU A 442 -7.29 -29.55 -12.80
CA GLU A 442 -6.64 -30.51 -11.91
C GLU A 442 -7.57 -31.00 -10.80
N LEU A 443 -8.27 -30.08 -10.13
CA LEU A 443 -9.10 -30.40 -8.97
C LEU A 443 -10.51 -30.89 -9.36
N TYR A 444 -11.11 -30.36 -10.44
CA TYR A 444 -12.48 -30.71 -10.84
C TYR A 444 -12.58 -31.53 -12.14
N SER A 445 -11.76 -31.28 -13.17
CA SER A 445 -11.89 -32.02 -14.43
C SER A 445 -11.39 -33.47 -14.28
N ASN A 446 -10.22 -33.65 -13.66
CA ASN A 446 -9.60 -34.97 -13.45
C ASN A 446 -10.35 -35.81 -12.38
N ASN A 447 -11.05 -35.16 -11.43
CA ASN A 447 -11.79 -35.83 -10.37
C ASN A 447 -13.20 -36.29 -10.85
N ALA A 448 -13.42 -37.59 -10.92
CA ALA A 448 -14.67 -38.21 -11.40
C ALA A 448 -15.82 -38.24 -10.37
N THR A 449 -15.54 -37.91 -9.10
CA THR A 449 -16.52 -37.94 -7.99
C THR A 449 -16.67 -36.60 -7.28
N PHE A 450 -16.07 -35.53 -7.83
CA PHE A 450 -15.94 -34.21 -7.19
C PHE A 450 -17.24 -33.71 -6.53
N GLY A 451 -17.13 -33.24 -5.30
CA GLY A 451 -18.24 -32.83 -4.45
C GLY A 451 -18.74 -33.96 -3.54
N SER A 452 -18.22 -35.19 -3.66
CA SER A 452 -18.53 -36.28 -2.74
C SER A 452 -18.14 -35.96 -1.29
N ASN A 453 -17.08 -35.16 -1.10
CA ASN A 453 -16.56 -34.75 0.20
C ASN A 453 -17.07 -33.36 0.62
N GLY A 454 -17.97 -32.77 -0.17
CA GLY A 454 -18.58 -31.47 0.08
C GLY A 454 -17.57 -30.37 0.37
N VAL A 455 -17.50 -29.95 1.64
CA VAL A 455 -16.65 -28.85 2.13
C VAL A 455 -15.19 -29.00 1.69
N THR A 456 -14.59 -30.20 1.78
CA THR A 456 -13.17 -30.41 1.45
C THR A 456 -12.85 -30.13 -0.02
N ASP A 457 -13.73 -30.58 -0.92
CA ASP A 457 -13.55 -30.44 -2.37
C ASP A 457 -13.68 -28.96 -2.78
N TYR A 458 -14.69 -28.25 -2.27
CA TYR A 458 -14.88 -26.82 -2.52
C TYR A 458 -13.84 -25.94 -1.83
N PHE A 459 -13.42 -26.26 -0.60
CA PHE A 459 -12.34 -25.55 0.08
C PHE A 459 -11.01 -25.69 -0.67
N SER A 460 -10.73 -26.85 -1.25
CA SER A 460 -9.52 -27.05 -2.08
C SER A 460 -9.51 -26.13 -3.31
N LEU A 461 -10.66 -25.95 -3.98
CA LEU A 461 -10.80 -24.98 -5.08
C LEU A 461 -10.62 -23.53 -4.64
N LEU A 462 -11.20 -23.15 -3.50
CA LEU A 462 -11.08 -21.79 -2.94
C LEU A 462 -9.63 -21.50 -2.53
N ALA A 463 -8.99 -22.44 -1.83
CA ALA A 463 -7.60 -22.37 -1.41
C ALA A 463 -6.64 -22.32 -2.61
N TRP A 464 -6.93 -23.04 -3.70
CA TRP A 464 -6.17 -22.93 -4.96
C TRP A 464 -6.31 -21.54 -5.57
N GLY A 465 -7.54 -21.04 -5.75
CA GLY A 465 -7.79 -19.71 -6.32
C GLY A 465 -7.12 -18.60 -5.50
N PHE A 466 -7.18 -18.71 -4.17
CA PHE A 466 -6.52 -17.79 -3.25
C PHE A 466 -4.99 -17.89 -3.31
N GLY A 467 -4.44 -19.09 -3.16
CA GLY A 467 -3.01 -19.35 -3.13
C GLY A 467 -2.30 -19.02 -4.44
N ALA A 468 -2.98 -19.16 -5.58
CA ALA A 468 -2.46 -18.80 -6.90
C ALA A 468 -2.14 -17.29 -7.04
N GLU A 469 -2.96 -16.41 -6.46
CA GLU A 469 -2.68 -14.95 -6.52
C GLU A 469 -1.66 -14.52 -5.45
N VAL A 470 -1.65 -15.15 -4.27
CA VAL A 470 -0.64 -14.88 -3.20
C VAL A 470 0.77 -15.34 -3.61
N THR A 471 0.90 -16.50 -4.25
CA THR A 471 2.19 -16.96 -4.82
C THR A 471 2.63 -16.09 -6.00
N ARG A 472 1.70 -15.61 -6.83
CA ARG A 472 1.98 -14.63 -7.88
C ARG A 472 2.55 -13.34 -7.31
N GLU A 473 1.90 -12.72 -6.31
CA GLU A 473 2.38 -11.46 -5.72
C GLU A 473 3.81 -11.61 -5.20
N SER A 474 4.04 -12.61 -4.34
CA SER A 474 5.35 -12.89 -3.74
C SER A 474 6.43 -13.20 -4.78
N VAL A 475 6.15 -13.97 -5.84
CA VAL A 475 7.10 -14.17 -6.96
C VAL A 475 7.37 -12.85 -7.69
N THR A 476 6.38 -12.00 -7.95
CA THR A 476 6.61 -10.69 -8.58
C THR A 476 7.34 -9.69 -7.68
N GLN A 477 7.20 -9.79 -6.35
CA GLN A 477 7.97 -9.04 -5.38
C GLN A 477 9.43 -9.51 -5.39
N VAL A 478 9.69 -10.81 -5.27
CA VAL A 478 11.05 -11.39 -5.35
C VAL A 478 11.72 -11.04 -6.68
N ILE A 479 11.01 -11.05 -7.82
CA ILE A 479 11.57 -10.64 -9.12
C ILE A 479 11.85 -9.12 -9.19
N ARG A 480 11.10 -8.29 -8.46
CA ARG A 480 11.35 -6.84 -8.37
C ARG A 480 12.54 -6.52 -7.45
N GLU A 481 12.68 -7.25 -6.35
CA GLU A 481 13.75 -7.09 -5.36
C GLU A 481 15.07 -7.71 -5.87
N SER A 482 15.00 -8.85 -6.57
CA SER A 482 16.12 -9.41 -7.35
C SER A 482 16.34 -8.67 -8.68
N ARG A 483 16.46 -7.34 -8.59
CA ARG A 483 17.19 -6.55 -9.60
C ARG A 483 18.65 -7.00 -9.61
N LEU A 484 18.92 -8.03 -10.41
CA LEU A 484 20.23 -8.66 -10.56
C LEU A 484 21.32 -7.61 -10.83
N PRO A 485 22.39 -7.55 -10.00
CA PRO A 485 23.50 -6.65 -10.24
C PRO A 485 24.26 -7.08 -11.50
N GLY A 486 24.01 -6.41 -12.63
CA GLY A 486 24.73 -6.65 -13.89
C GLY A 486 24.05 -6.12 -15.16
N LEU A 487 22.72 -6.09 -15.24
CA LEU A 487 22.01 -5.66 -16.45
C LEU A 487 21.75 -4.14 -16.49
N ASN A 488 22.81 -3.41 -16.81
CA ASN A 488 22.76 -1.97 -17.08
C ASN A 488 22.15 -1.69 -18.46
N PHE A 489 20.82 -1.60 -18.55
CA PHE A 489 20.12 -1.14 -19.76
C PHE A 489 20.34 0.37 -19.95
N GLY A 490 21.46 0.71 -20.60
CA GLY A 490 21.81 2.08 -20.94
C GLY A 490 20.74 2.75 -21.81
N GLY A 491 20.26 3.91 -21.37
CA GLY A 491 19.18 4.65 -22.01
C GLY A 491 19.22 6.14 -21.62
N GLN A 492 20.30 6.83 -21.97
CA GLN A 492 20.31 8.29 -21.91
C GLN A 492 19.35 8.86 -22.96
N SER A 493 18.39 9.67 -22.53
CA SER A 493 17.80 10.73 -23.35
C SER A 493 18.05 12.06 -22.63
N LYS A 494 18.41 13.08 -23.41
CA LYS A 494 18.60 14.46 -22.94
C LYS A 494 17.26 15.10 -22.56
#